data_AF-A0A501QCD7-F1
#
_entry.id   AF-A0A501QCD7-F1
#
_cell.length_a   1.000
_cell.length_b   1.000
_cell.length_c   1.000
_cell.angle_alpha   90.00
_cell.angle_beta   90.00
_cell.angle_gamma   90.00
#
_symmetry.space_group_name_H-M   'P 1'
#
loop_
_entity.id
_entity.type
_entity.pdbx_description
1 polymer ?
#
loop_
_entity_poly.entity_id
_entity_poly.type
_entity_poly.pdbx_seq_one_letter_code
_entity_poly.pdbx_strand_id
1 'polypeptide(L)'
;MNNTICYIVKTWNNGNKNSSGAGYGIRIGIKNFDDLKDWEEIIVDTNSIKRTSQNFTKKCPEIRNIIIGKFLLKNDLSNWKYGKPFKLKLCKVGENKFELKIL
;
A
#
# COMPACT_ATOMS: atom_id res chain seq x y z
N MET A 1 -4.15 16.46 21.37
CA MET A 1 -4.43 16.16 19.96
C MET A 1 -3.44 15.09 19.52
N ASN A 2 -3.88 13.87 19.23
CA ASN A 2 -2.97 12.83 18.78
C ASN A 2 -2.54 13.15 17.36
N ASN A 3 -1.25 13.47 17.16
CA ASN A 3 -0.70 13.60 15.82
C ASN A 3 -0.76 12.24 15.12
N THR A 4 -1.68 12.09 14.18
CA THR A 4 -1.73 10.90 13.32
C THR A 4 -0.50 10.90 12.43
N ILE A 5 0.40 9.93 12.63
CA ILE A 5 1.58 9.74 11.78
C ILE A 5 1.12 9.11 10.46
N CYS A 6 1.37 9.76 9.34
CA CYS A 6 1.05 9.24 8.00
C CYS A 6 2.27 9.28 7.09
N TYR A 7 2.41 8.24 6.26
CA TYR A 7 3.49 8.08 5.30
C TYR A 7 2.94 8.15 3.88
N ILE A 8 3.62 8.89 3.00
CA ILE A 8 3.31 8.86 1.57
C ILE A 8 3.82 7.56 0.96
N VAL A 9 2.92 6.82 0.32
CA VAL A 9 3.21 5.63 -0.49
C VAL A 9 2.74 5.86 -1.92
N LYS A 10 3.19 5.01 -2.85
CA LYS A 10 2.80 5.10 -4.27
C LYS A 10 2.00 3.88 -4.68
N THR A 11 1.08 4.03 -5.63
CA THR A 11 0.47 2.87 -6.28
C THR A 11 1.54 2.07 -7.02
N TRP A 12 1.34 0.76 -7.09
CA TRP A 12 2.27 -0.17 -7.72
C TRP A 12 1.52 -1.26 -8.47
N ASN A 13 2.10 -1.72 -9.58
CA ASN A 13 1.67 -2.93 -10.27
C ASN A 13 2.89 -3.68 -10.81
N ASN A 14 2.73 -4.98 -11.07
CA ASN A 14 3.79 -5.86 -11.57
C ASN A 14 3.92 -5.86 -13.11
N GLY A 15 3.28 -4.91 -13.81
CA GLY A 15 3.16 -4.90 -15.27
C GLY A 15 1.98 -5.70 -15.82
N ASN A 16 1.47 -6.68 -15.07
CA ASN A 16 0.33 -7.51 -15.45
C ASN A 16 -0.96 -6.98 -14.79
N LYS A 17 -1.52 -5.93 -15.39
CA LYS A 17 -2.78 -5.32 -14.93
C LYS A 17 -3.93 -6.33 -15.04
N ASN A 18 -4.57 -6.66 -13.93
CA ASN A 18 -5.68 -7.61 -13.88
C ASN A 18 -6.92 -7.00 -13.21
N SER A 19 -8.09 -7.09 -13.83
CA SER A 19 -9.36 -6.56 -13.31
C SER A 19 -9.81 -7.19 -11.97
N SER A 20 -9.25 -8.33 -11.58
CA SER A 20 -9.46 -8.93 -10.25
C SER A 20 -8.76 -8.18 -9.11
N GLY A 21 -7.83 -7.28 -9.42
CA GLY A 21 -6.94 -6.64 -8.45
C GLY A 21 -5.63 -7.41 -8.20
N ALA A 22 -5.48 -8.62 -8.76
CA ALA A 22 -4.19 -9.32 -8.73
C ALA A 22 -3.11 -8.53 -9.48
N GLY A 23 -1.87 -8.58 -8.99
CA GLY A 23 -0.74 -7.86 -9.59
C GLY A 23 -0.60 -6.39 -9.18
N TYR A 24 -1.53 -5.85 -8.38
CA TYR A 24 -1.46 -4.50 -7.83
C TYR A 24 -0.97 -4.49 -6.37
N GLY A 25 -0.56 -3.31 -5.91
CA GLY A 25 -0.11 -3.07 -4.55
C GLY A 25 0.20 -1.61 -4.30
N ILE A 26 0.90 -1.38 -3.18
CA ILE A 26 1.53 -0.10 -2.87
C ILE A 26 3.04 -0.29 -2.77
N ARG A 27 3.80 0.73 -3.18
CA ARG A 27 5.25 0.81 -3.00
C ARG A 27 5.57 1.81 -1.90
N ILE A 28 6.29 1.34 -0.90
CA ILE A 28 6.85 2.15 0.17
C ILE A 28 8.16 2.76 -0.32
N GLY A 29 8.33 4.05 -0.10
CA GLY A 29 9.60 4.73 -0.40
C GLY A 29 10.68 4.26 0.57
N ILE A 30 11.92 4.13 0.09
CA ILE A 30 13.06 3.65 0.91
C ILE A 30 13.20 4.46 2.20
N LYS A 31 12.96 5.77 2.15
CA LYS A 31 13.00 6.68 3.31
C LYS A 31 12.01 6.31 4.42
N ASN A 32 10.88 5.70 4.07
CA ASN A 32 9.82 5.30 5.01
C ASN A 32 9.90 3.80 5.34
N PHE A 33 10.83 3.06 4.74
CA PHE A 33 10.86 1.60 4.87
C PHE A 33 11.16 1.20 6.30
N ASP A 34 12.15 1.82 6.96
CA ASP A 34 12.54 1.40 8.30
C ASP A 34 11.43 1.61 9.35
N ASP A 35 10.56 2.62 9.16
CA ASP A 35 9.41 2.87 10.03
C ASP A 35 8.23 1.91 9.78
N LEU A 36 8.19 1.31 8.59
CA LEU A 36 7.09 0.48 8.11
C LEU A 36 7.48 -0.99 7.98
N LYS A 37 8.76 -1.35 8.15
CA LYS A 37 9.30 -2.70 7.88
C LYS A 37 8.67 -3.78 8.75
N ASP A 38 8.09 -3.40 9.89
CA ASP A 38 7.50 -4.28 10.91
C ASP A 38 5.96 -4.19 10.94
N TRP A 39 5.33 -3.69 9.88
CA TRP A 39 3.86 -3.70 9.78
C TRP A 39 3.29 -5.11 9.96
N GLU A 40 2.12 -5.20 10.58
CA GLU A 40 1.40 -6.45 10.84
C GLU A 40 0.03 -6.45 10.18
N GLU A 41 -0.65 -5.31 10.18
CA GLU A 41 -2.00 -5.17 9.64
C GLU A 41 -2.15 -3.86 8.85
N ILE A 42 -2.73 -3.96 7.66
CA ILE A 42 -3.16 -2.81 6.86
C ILE A 42 -4.66 -2.89 6.64
N ILE A 43 -5.37 -1.88 7.12
CA ILE A 43 -6.79 -1.67 6.88
C ILE A 43 -6.94 -0.96 5.54
N VAL A 44 -7.81 -1.51 4.69
CA VAL A 44 -8.13 -0.97 3.36
C VAL A 44 -9.65 -1.03 3.20
N ASP A 45 -10.28 0.14 3.16
CA ASP A 45 -11.75 0.24 3.19
C ASP A 45 -12.31 -0.52 4.42
N THR A 46 -13.25 -1.45 4.24
CA THR A 46 -13.80 -2.30 5.31
C THR A 46 -13.02 -3.61 5.54
N ASN A 47 -11.89 -3.81 4.86
CA ASN A 47 -11.12 -5.05 4.92
C ASN A 47 -9.81 -4.85 5.68
N SER A 48 -9.27 -5.93 6.25
CA SER A 48 -7.93 -5.93 6.81
C SER A 48 -7.01 -6.95 6.13
N ILE A 49 -5.75 -6.56 5.99
CA ILE A 49 -4.69 -7.36 5.38
C ILE A 49 -3.67 -7.64 6.45
N LYS A 50 -3.53 -8.91 6.83
CA LYS A 50 -2.44 -9.35 7.70
C LYS A 50 -1.18 -9.62 6.90
N ARG A 51 -0.02 -9.31 7.47
CA ARG A 51 1.25 -9.65 6.87
C ARG A 51 1.41 -11.16 6.77
N THR A 52 1.62 -11.63 5.55
CA THR A 52 2.03 -13.01 5.28
C THR A 52 3.53 -13.04 4.96
N SER A 53 4.08 -14.23 4.70
CA SER A 53 5.50 -14.46 4.35
C SER A 53 5.96 -13.82 3.02
N GLN A 54 5.33 -12.74 2.57
CA GLN A 54 5.76 -11.97 1.41
C GLN A 54 7.17 -11.42 1.62
N ASN A 55 7.99 -11.50 0.57
CA ASN A 55 9.29 -10.85 0.51
C ASN A 55 9.12 -9.33 0.53
N PHE A 56 9.07 -8.74 1.73
CA PHE A 56 9.03 -7.31 1.97
C PHE A 56 10.37 -6.84 2.53
N THR A 57 11.22 -6.29 1.65
CA THR A 57 12.59 -5.89 1.98
C THR A 57 12.89 -4.53 1.35
N LYS A 58 14.02 -3.89 1.70
CA LYS A 58 14.45 -2.64 1.05
C LYS A 58 14.56 -2.76 -0.48
N LYS A 59 14.85 -3.96 -1.01
CA LYS A 59 14.93 -4.25 -2.45
C LYS A 59 13.56 -4.51 -3.09
N CYS A 60 12.61 -5.00 -2.30
CA CYS A 60 11.23 -5.27 -2.69
C CYS A 60 10.27 -4.57 -1.71
N PRO A 61 10.23 -3.22 -1.68
CA PRO A 61 9.46 -2.45 -0.70
C PRO A 61 7.99 -2.29 -1.15
N GLU A 62 7.46 -3.26 -1.91
CA GLU A 62 6.07 -3.27 -2.33
C GLU A 62 5.25 -4.27 -1.53
N ILE A 63 4.06 -3.84 -1.11
CA ILE A 63 3.05 -4.68 -0.47
C ILE A 63 2.01 -5.02 -1.53
N ARG A 64 1.96 -6.31 -1.91
CA ARG A 64 1.13 -6.80 -3.01
C ARG A 64 -0.04 -7.57 -2.43
N ASN A 65 -1.25 -7.11 -2.69
CA ASN A 65 -2.44 -7.80 -2.18
C ASN A 65 -3.65 -7.50 -3.07
N ILE A 66 -4.48 -8.52 -3.32
CA ILE A 66 -5.69 -8.38 -4.12
C ILE A 66 -6.68 -7.36 -3.53
N ILE A 67 -6.74 -7.23 -2.21
CA ILE A 67 -7.59 -6.24 -1.53
C ILE A 67 -7.11 -4.82 -1.87
N ILE A 68 -5.80 -4.56 -1.82
CA ILE A 68 -5.23 -3.28 -2.27
C ILE A 68 -5.55 -3.07 -3.75
N GLY A 69 -5.38 -4.08 -4.60
CA GLY A 69 -5.68 -3.96 -6.02
C GLY A 69 -7.12 -3.61 -6.32
N LYS A 70 -8.08 -4.27 -5.66
CA LYS A 70 -9.51 -3.95 -5.76
C LYS A 70 -9.79 -2.53 -5.29
N PHE A 71 -9.17 -2.10 -4.20
CA PHE A 71 -9.27 -0.71 -3.73
C PHE A 71 -8.74 0.30 -4.76
N LEU A 72 -7.60 0.02 -5.41
CA LEU A 72 -7.08 0.92 -6.46
C LEU A 72 -7.99 0.95 -7.70
N LEU A 73 -8.54 -0.19 -8.12
CA LEU A 73 -9.46 -0.27 -9.24
C LEU A 73 -10.76 0.48 -8.97
N LYS A 74 -11.37 0.27 -7.80
CA LYS A 74 -12.62 0.93 -7.36
C LYS A 74 -12.53 2.46 -7.38
N ASN A 75 -11.32 3.01 -7.21
CA ASN A 75 -11.09 4.44 -7.10
C ASN A 75 -10.35 5.04 -8.31
N ASP A 76 -10.28 4.33 -9.44
CA ASP A 76 -9.59 4.78 -10.67
C ASP A 76 -8.09 5.08 -10.50
N LEU A 77 -7.46 4.48 -9.49
CA LEU A 77 -6.03 4.65 -9.16
C LEU A 77 -5.14 3.57 -9.79
N SER A 78 -5.71 2.68 -10.59
CA SER A 78 -5.02 1.55 -11.23
C SER A 78 -4.30 1.90 -12.54
N ASN A 79 -4.69 3.02 -13.16
CA ASN A 79 -4.19 3.43 -14.47
C ASN A 79 -3.39 4.72 -14.40
N TRP A 80 -2.06 4.61 -14.46
CA TRP A 80 -1.16 5.76 -14.49
C TRP A 80 -0.19 5.69 -15.67
N LYS A 81 0.26 6.87 -16.12
CA LYS A 81 1.34 6.99 -17.10
C LYS A 81 2.64 6.44 -16.50
N TYR A 82 3.50 5.87 -17.34
CA TYR A 82 4.81 5.38 -16.93
C TYR A 82 5.56 6.44 -16.10
N GLY A 83 6.15 6.00 -14.98
CA GLY A 83 6.87 6.88 -14.04
C GLY A 83 5.99 7.81 -13.19
N LYS A 84 4.67 7.80 -13.35
CA LYS A 84 3.74 8.71 -12.64
C LYS A 84 2.68 7.99 -11.80
N PRO A 85 3.06 7.07 -10.88
CA PRO A 85 2.09 6.41 -10.01
C PRO A 85 1.39 7.43 -9.10
N PHE A 86 0.15 7.13 -8.72
CA PHE A 86 -0.59 7.94 -7.76
C PHE A 86 0.04 7.83 -6.37
N LYS A 87 -0.17 8.87 -5.56
CA LYS A 87 0.25 8.90 -4.16
C LYS A 87 -0.93 8.60 -3.26
N LEU A 88 -0.67 7.89 -2.18
CA LEU A 88 -1.62 7.54 -1.13
C LEU A 88 -0.98 7.83 0.23
N LYS A 89 -1.80 7.81 1.28
CA LYS A 89 -1.34 7.90 2.67
C LYS A 89 -1.51 6.55 3.36
N LEU A 90 -0.49 6.15 4.10
CA LEU A 90 -0.56 5.03 5.04
C LEU A 90 -0.46 5.62 6.45
N CYS A 91 -1.56 5.64 7.18
CA CYS A 91 -1.66 6.32 8.49
C CYS A 91 -1.64 5.31 9.64
N LYS A 92 -0.82 5.56 10.65
CA LYS A 92 -0.72 4.71 11.84
C LYS A 92 -2.01 4.82 12.65
N VAL A 93 -2.64 3.68 12.93
CA VAL A 93 -3.86 3.56 13.74
C VAL A 93 -3.67 2.64 14.96
N GLY A 94 -2.50 2.02 15.08
CA GLY A 94 -2.08 1.22 16.22
C GLY A 94 -0.60 0.85 16.11
N GLU A 95 -0.11 0.04 17.05
CA GLU A 95 1.22 -0.55 16.96
C GLU A 95 1.29 -1.48 15.75
N ASN A 96 2.21 -1.22 14.81
CA ASN A 96 2.34 -1.97 13.55
C ASN A 96 1.05 -2.09 12.70
N LYS A 97 0.04 -1.26 13.00
CA LYS A 97 -1.24 -1.22 12.28
C LYS A 97 -1.42 0.09 11.56
N PHE A 98 -1.82 -0.02 10.30
CA PHE A 98 -1.96 1.12 9.42
C PHE A 98 -3.27 1.10 8.64
N GLU A 99 -3.72 2.27 8.22
CA GLU A 99 -4.88 2.45 7.35
C GLU A 99 -4.43 3.11 6.05
N LEU A 100 -4.80 2.51 4.92
CA LEU A 100 -4.52 3.05 3.59
C LEU A 100 -5.62 4.02 3.16
N LYS A 101 -5.23 5.25 2.83
CA LYS A 101 -6.14 6.34 2.45
C LYS A 101 -5.75 6.97 1.12
N ILE A 102 -6.77 7.42 0.38
CA ILE A 102 -6.61 8.33 -0.75
C ILE A 102 -6.17 9.69 -0.21
N LEU A 103 -5.38 10.41 -1.02
CA LEU A 103 -4.84 11.72 -0.63
C LEU A 103 -5.90 12.78 -0.42
#